data_AF-A0A2V5WED4-F1
#
_entry.id   AF-A0A2V5WED4-F1
#
_cell.length_a   1.000
_cell.length_b   1.000
_cell.length_c   1.000
_cell.angle_alpha   90.00
_cell.angle_beta   90.00
_cell.angle_gamma   90.00
#
_symmetry.space_group_name_H-M   'P 1'
#
loop_
_entity.id
_entity.type
_entity.pdbx_description
1 polymer ?
#
loop_
_entity_poly.entity_id
_entity_poly.type
_entity_poly.pdbx_seq_one_letter_code
_entity_poly.pdbx_strand_id
1 'polypeptide(L)'
;MAKARAQQSETGVPFFLTLARQEAIARQPAVELVQHYGQRLFSQLWMAPRVWIMFEKNTELLTDAGDVPTEANVDDWALESLRLVQNLDQSLGFEPASIPAYTRDGYERVQKLKLTSDEAQFASQFNGVRSVQQITKNLRLDLKSAHLMLFRFVALEIVECWPASAATKPERKSVFQRFKRLIARGGR
;
A
#
# COMPACT_ATOMS: atom_id res chain seq x y z
N MET A 1 -10.53 12.91 -32.89
CA MET A 1 -9.64 12.97 -31.71
C MET A 1 -9.62 14.34 -31.00
N ALA A 2 -9.36 15.48 -31.67
CA ALA A 2 -9.28 16.79 -31.00
C ALA A 2 -10.58 17.19 -30.27
N LYS A 3 -11.73 16.94 -30.89
CA LYS A 3 -13.06 17.17 -30.29
C LYS A 3 -13.29 16.40 -28.99
N ALA A 4 -12.88 15.13 -28.95
CA ALA A 4 -13.04 14.30 -27.75
C ALA A 4 -12.13 14.75 -26.59
N ARG A 5 -10.94 15.29 -26.90
CA ARG A 5 -10.06 15.90 -25.89
C ARG A 5 -10.64 17.21 -25.34
N ALA A 6 -11.18 18.06 -26.23
CA ALA A 6 -11.84 19.31 -25.83
C ALA A 6 -13.05 19.04 -24.93
N GLN A 7 -13.85 18.02 -25.26
CA GLN A 7 -14.99 17.61 -24.44
C GLN A 7 -14.54 17.11 -23.06
N GLN A 8 -13.50 16.27 -22.98
CA GLN A 8 -12.96 15.83 -21.70
C GLN A 8 -12.51 17.01 -20.82
N SER A 9 -11.85 18.03 -21.40
CA SER A 9 -11.41 19.19 -20.63
C SER A 9 -12.56 20.08 -20.14
N GLU A 10 -13.68 20.09 -20.86
CA GLU A 10 -14.83 20.93 -20.54
C GLU A 10 -15.80 20.24 -19.56
N THR A 11 -16.07 18.94 -19.76
CA THR A 11 -17.11 18.20 -19.03
C THR A 11 -16.58 17.16 -18.07
N GLY A 12 -15.27 16.85 -18.11
CA GLY A 12 -14.68 15.76 -17.32
C GLY A 12 -15.05 14.36 -17.80
N VAL A 13 -15.88 14.22 -18.84
CA VAL A 13 -16.27 12.89 -19.38
C VAL A 13 -15.03 12.17 -19.91
N PRO A 14 -14.79 10.90 -19.51
CA PRO A 14 -13.62 10.17 -19.97
C PRO A 14 -13.51 10.10 -21.50
N PHE A 15 -12.30 10.39 -22.01
CA PHE A 15 -12.00 10.46 -23.44
C PHE A 15 -12.46 9.21 -24.22
N PHE A 16 -12.22 8.01 -23.68
CA PHE A 16 -12.59 6.76 -24.35
C PHE A 16 -14.10 6.57 -24.48
N LEU A 17 -14.91 7.01 -23.50
CA LEU A 17 -16.37 6.97 -23.62
C LEU A 17 -16.86 7.88 -24.74
N THR A 18 -16.23 9.05 -24.89
CA THR A 18 -16.53 9.98 -25.98
C THR A 18 -16.22 9.34 -27.34
N LEU A 19 -15.14 8.57 -27.46
CA LEU A 19 -14.83 7.83 -28.70
C LEU A 19 -15.83 6.71 -28.98
N ALA A 20 -16.27 5.98 -27.96
CA ALA A 20 -17.28 4.93 -28.13
C ALA A 20 -18.62 5.49 -28.62
N ARG A 21 -19.03 6.67 -28.12
CA ARG A 21 -20.24 7.36 -28.59
C ARG A 21 -20.14 7.86 -30.02
N GLN A 22 -18.93 8.15 -30.48
CA GLN A 22 -18.64 8.50 -31.86
C GLN A 22 -18.44 7.26 -32.74
N GLU A 23 -18.73 6.07 -32.22
CA GLU A 23 -18.57 4.77 -32.89
C GLU A 23 -17.14 4.50 -33.39
N ALA A 24 -16.15 5.23 -32.86
CA ALA A 24 -14.75 5.11 -33.26
C ALA A 24 -14.05 3.90 -32.62
N ILE A 25 -14.58 3.42 -31.48
CA ILE A 25 -14.18 2.18 -30.80
C ILE A 25 -15.42 1.49 -30.22
N ALA A 26 -15.33 0.19 -29.97
CA ALA A 26 -16.39 -0.53 -29.28
C ALA A 26 -16.51 -0.06 -27.81
N ARG A 27 -17.74 -0.08 -27.29
CA ARG A 27 -18.06 0.40 -25.93
C ARG A 27 -17.36 -0.38 -24.84
N GLN A 28 -17.34 -1.71 -24.93
CA GLN A 28 -16.75 -2.55 -23.89
C GLN A 28 -15.23 -2.29 -23.72
N PRO A 29 -14.42 -2.27 -24.80
CA PRO A 29 -13.02 -1.82 -24.73
C PRO A 29 -12.87 -0.40 -24.19
N ALA A 30 -13.79 0.52 -24.53
CA ALA A 30 -13.72 1.89 -24.01
C ALA A 30 -13.87 1.94 -22.48
N VAL A 31 -14.80 1.17 -21.91
CA VAL A 31 -14.99 1.07 -20.45
C VAL A 31 -13.76 0.48 -19.77
N GLU A 32 -13.20 -0.60 -20.31
CA GLU A 32 -11.98 -1.23 -19.79
C GLU A 32 -10.78 -0.26 -19.82
N LEU A 33 -10.65 0.53 -20.90
CA LEU A 33 -9.62 1.56 -21.01
C LEU A 33 -9.82 2.68 -19.99
N VAL A 34 -11.06 3.12 -19.73
CA VAL A 34 -11.34 4.11 -18.68
C VAL A 34 -10.91 3.58 -17.32
N GLN A 35 -11.28 2.34 -16.97
CA GLN A 35 -10.92 1.75 -15.69
C GLN A 35 -9.40 1.63 -15.53
N HIS A 36 -8.73 1.03 -16.52
CA HIS A 36 -7.29 0.82 -16.47
C HIS A 36 -6.51 2.14 -16.43
N TYR A 37 -6.82 3.10 -17.31
CA TYR A 37 -6.12 4.38 -17.32
C TYR A 37 -6.49 5.26 -16.12
N GLY A 38 -7.70 5.15 -15.58
CA GLY A 38 -8.10 5.80 -14.34
C GLY A 38 -7.25 5.34 -13.16
N GLN A 39 -7.14 4.02 -12.95
CA GLN A 39 -6.28 3.43 -11.91
C GLN A 39 -4.80 3.80 -12.12
N ARG A 40 -4.32 3.76 -13.37
CA ARG A 40 -2.92 4.11 -13.69
C ARG A 40 -2.60 5.59 -13.49
N LEU A 41 -3.54 6.49 -13.76
CA LEU A 41 -3.35 7.90 -13.48
C LEU A 41 -3.33 8.12 -11.97
N PHE A 42 -4.27 7.52 -11.25
CA PHE A 42 -4.35 7.61 -9.81
C PHE A 42 -3.11 7.03 -9.11
N SER A 43 -2.51 5.96 -9.65
CA SER A 43 -1.33 5.34 -9.05
C SER A 43 -0.13 6.28 -8.93
N GLN A 44 -0.09 7.34 -9.75
CA GLN A 44 0.94 8.37 -9.67
C GLN A 44 0.82 9.21 -8.39
N LEU A 45 -0.38 9.34 -7.83
CA LEU A 45 -0.64 10.11 -6.61
C LEU A 45 -0.11 9.42 -5.36
N TRP A 46 -0.07 8.08 -5.32
CA TRP A 46 0.52 7.34 -4.20
C TRP A 46 1.99 7.70 -3.95
N MET A 47 2.70 8.05 -5.01
CA MET A 47 4.11 8.40 -4.99
C MET A 47 4.35 9.89 -4.74
N ALA A 48 3.30 10.71 -4.81
CA ALA A 48 3.44 12.15 -4.70
C ALA A 48 3.67 12.57 -3.23
N PRO A 49 4.69 13.40 -2.95
CA PRO A 49 4.96 13.83 -1.59
C PRO A 49 3.82 14.71 -1.05
N ARG A 50 3.43 14.48 0.21
CA ARG A 50 2.48 15.32 0.97
C ARG A 50 1.08 15.40 0.35
N VAL A 51 0.63 14.36 -0.32
CA VAL A 51 -0.75 14.28 -0.83
C VAL A 51 -1.63 13.58 0.20
N TRP A 52 -2.72 14.27 0.58
CA TRP A 52 -3.81 13.67 1.34
C TRP A 52 -4.92 13.30 0.37
N ILE A 53 -5.31 12.04 0.38
CA ILE A 53 -6.36 11.52 -0.49
C ILE A 53 -7.61 11.30 0.36
N MET A 54 -8.70 11.95 -0.02
CA MET A 54 -10.01 11.75 0.58
C MET A 54 -10.98 11.32 -0.51
N PHE A 55 -11.71 10.24 -0.27
CA PHE A 55 -12.76 9.77 -1.17
C PHE A 55 -14.10 10.30 -0.69
N GLU A 56 -14.77 11.08 -1.54
CA GLU A 56 -16.13 11.55 -1.30
C GLU A 56 -17.08 10.88 -2.30
N LYS A 57 -18.19 10.34 -1.78
CA LYS A 57 -19.23 9.76 -2.62
C LYS A 57 -20.06 10.89 -3.24
N ASN A 58 -19.66 11.33 -4.42
CA ASN A 58 -20.39 12.34 -5.18
C ASN A 58 -21.26 11.69 -6.25
N THR A 59 -22.59 11.67 -6.03
CA THR A 59 -23.57 11.05 -6.92
C THR A 59 -23.84 11.84 -8.21
N GLU A 60 -23.37 13.08 -8.29
CA GLU A 60 -23.71 14.02 -9.37
C GLU A 60 -22.63 14.14 -10.45
N LEU A 61 -21.41 13.61 -10.22
CA LEU A 61 -20.24 14.05 -10.99
C LEU A 61 -20.19 13.60 -12.45
N LEU A 62 -20.94 12.58 -12.86
CA LEU A 62 -20.92 12.10 -14.24
C LEU A 62 -22.30 11.53 -14.64
N THR A 63 -23.21 12.40 -15.08
CA THR A 63 -24.51 12.03 -15.70
C THR A 63 -24.37 11.00 -16.83
N ASP A 64 -23.14 10.88 -17.34
CA ASP A 64 -22.76 10.15 -18.54
C ASP A 64 -21.77 8.99 -18.26
N ALA A 65 -21.48 8.67 -17.00
CA ALA A 65 -20.60 7.54 -16.61
C ALA A 65 -21.31 6.44 -15.82
N GLY A 66 -22.65 6.44 -15.79
CA GLY A 66 -23.44 5.40 -15.10
C GLY A 66 -23.19 3.97 -15.62
N ASP A 67 -22.59 3.84 -16.80
CA ASP A 67 -22.24 2.54 -17.39
C ASP A 67 -20.82 2.06 -17.04
N VAL A 68 -20.02 2.88 -16.37
CA VAL A 68 -18.73 2.43 -15.85
C VAL A 68 -19.01 1.66 -14.56
N PRO A 69 -18.63 0.38 -14.47
CA PRO A 69 -18.83 -0.39 -13.25
C PRO A 69 -18.21 0.34 -12.05
N THR A 70 -19.03 0.55 -11.03
CA THR A 70 -18.56 1.10 -9.76
C THR A 70 -17.82 0.00 -9.01
N GLU A 71 -16.64 0.32 -8.47
CA GLU A 71 -15.91 -0.64 -7.66
C GLU A 71 -16.62 -0.80 -6.30
N ALA A 72 -16.90 -2.05 -5.92
CA ALA A 72 -17.69 -2.35 -4.73
C ALA A 72 -16.88 -2.18 -3.43
N ASN A 73 -15.55 -2.29 -3.52
CA ASN A 73 -14.66 -2.20 -2.38
C ASN A 73 -13.51 -1.22 -2.68
N VAL A 74 -13.49 -0.10 -1.97
CA VAL A 74 -12.46 0.95 -2.11
C VAL A 74 -11.08 0.44 -1.68
N ASP A 75 -11.02 -0.45 -0.69
CA ASP A 75 -9.73 -0.99 -0.22
C ASP A 75 -9.10 -1.89 -1.30
N ASP A 76 -9.90 -2.73 -1.96
CA ASP A 76 -9.43 -3.53 -3.10
C ASP A 76 -9.05 -2.63 -4.28
N TRP A 77 -9.86 -1.61 -4.59
CA TRP A 77 -9.55 -0.63 -5.63
C TRP A 77 -8.21 0.08 -5.39
N ALA A 78 -7.99 0.52 -4.15
CA ALA A 78 -6.77 1.18 -3.73
C ALA A 78 -5.58 0.23 -3.85
N LEU A 79 -5.72 -1.03 -3.42
CA LEU A 79 -4.69 -2.06 -3.59
C LEU A 79 -4.34 -2.29 -5.07
N GLU A 80 -5.32 -2.38 -5.98
CA GLU A 80 -5.05 -2.53 -7.42
C GLU A 80 -4.29 -1.32 -7.98
N SER A 81 -4.68 -0.10 -7.60
CA SER A 81 -3.96 1.09 -8.03
C SER A 81 -2.53 1.16 -7.47
N LEU A 82 -2.30 0.69 -6.24
CA LEU A 82 -0.98 0.59 -5.63
C LEU A 82 -0.11 -0.49 -6.31
N ARG A 83 -0.69 -1.55 -6.87
CA ARG A 83 0.04 -2.56 -7.65
C ARG A 83 0.61 -2.01 -8.96
N LEU A 84 0.03 -0.93 -9.50
CA LEU A 84 0.53 -0.25 -10.69
C LEU A 84 1.80 0.58 -10.44
N VAL A 85 2.17 0.80 -9.18
CA VAL A 85 3.46 1.42 -8.81
C VAL A 85 4.57 0.39 -9.04
N GLN A 86 5.48 0.69 -9.97
CA GLN A 86 6.56 -0.23 -10.37
C GLN A 86 7.93 0.13 -9.81
N ASN A 87 8.14 1.41 -9.47
CA ASN A 87 9.41 1.90 -8.95
C ASN A 87 9.13 2.90 -7.84
N LEU A 88 9.80 2.69 -6.71
CA LEU A 88 9.80 3.67 -5.62
C LEU A 88 10.98 4.61 -5.79
N ASP A 89 10.73 5.90 -5.59
CA ASP A 89 11.81 6.86 -5.41
C ASP A 89 12.59 6.52 -4.13
N GLN A 90 13.88 6.85 -4.11
CA GLN A 90 14.73 6.56 -2.95
C GLN A 90 14.20 7.19 -1.64
N SER A 91 13.46 8.29 -1.73
CA SER A 91 12.82 8.97 -0.60
C SER A 91 11.65 8.22 0.02
N LEU A 92 11.06 7.27 -0.72
CA LEU A 92 9.96 6.41 -0.27
C LEU A 92 10.43 4.99 0.05
N GLY A 93 11.75 4.76 -0.04
CA GLY A 93 12.38 3.51 0.35
C GLY A 93 12.37 3.32 1.86
N PHE A 94 12.18 2.09 2.30
CA PHE A 94 12.30 1.72 3.70
C PHE A 94 13.75 1.34 4.02
N GLU A 95 14.21 1.69 5.22
CA GLU A 95 15.49 1.19 5.70
C GLU A 95 15.43 -0.35 5.83
N PRO A 96 16.42 -1.12 5.37
CA PRO A 96 16.39 -2.58 5.46
C PRO A 96 16.26 -3.10 6.90
N ALA A 97 16.69 -2.31 7.88
CA ALA A 97 16.60 -2.62 9.29
C ALA A 97 15.25 -2.23 9.93
N SER A 98 14.36 -1.57 9.18
CA SER A 98 13.02 -1.22 9.66
C SER A 98 12.19 -2.47 9.97
N ILE A 99 11.28 -2.35 10.93
CA ILE A 99 10.47 -3.43 11.46
C ILE A 99 9.00 -3.15 11.17
N PRO A 100 8.39 -3.83 10.20
CA PRO A 100 6.95 -3.74 9.96
C PRO A 100 6.15 -4.36 11.10
N ALA A 101 5.17 -3.61 11.60
CA ALA A 101 4.20 -4.07 12.58
C ALA A 101 2.77 -3.71 12.13
N TYR A 102 1.82 -4.60 12.33
CA TYR A 102 0.42 -4.31 12.05
C TYR A 102 -0.09 -3.18 12.93
N THR A 103 -0.82 -2.25 12.31
CA THR A 103 -1.70 -1.35 13.06
C THR A 103 -2.91 -2.16 13.56
N ARG A 104 -3.64 -1.61 14.54
CA ARG A 104 -4.86 -2.24 15.06
C ARG A 104 -5.86 -2.54 13.94
N ASP A 105 -6.19 -1.50 13.17
CA ASP A 105 -7.20 -1.60 12.10
C ASP A 105 -6.62 -2.30 10.86
N GLY A 106 -5.31 -2.19 10.66
CA GLY A 106 -4.58 -2.85 9.59
C GLY A 106 -4.66 -4.36 9.63
N TYR A 107 -4.60 -4.95 10.83
CA TYR A 107 -4.76 -6.41 10.97
C TYR A 107 -6.16 -6.88 10.54
N GLU A 108 -7.20 -6.09 10.75
CA GLU A 108 -8.55 -6.44 10.29
C GLU A 108 -8.71 -6.20 8.78
N ARG A 109 -8.16 -5.09 8.27
CA ARG A 109 -8.21 -4.71 6.86
C ARG A 109 -7.52 -5.74 5.98
N VAL A 110 -6.32 -6.20 6.37
CA VAL A 110 -5.53 -7.15 5.56
C VAL A 110 -6.25 -8.50 5.34
N GLN A 111 -7.11 -8.91 6.27
CA GLN A 111 -7.89 -10.16 6.16
C GLN A 111 -9.04 -10.06 5.15
N LYS A 112 -9.49 -8.86 4.84
CA LYS A 112 -10.62 -8.59 3.93
C LYS A 112 -10.17 -8.27 2.50
N LEU A 113 -8.89 -7.98 2.31
CA LEU A 113 -8.30 -7.63 1.02
C LEU A 113 -8.11 -8.84 0.11
N LYS A 114 -8.26 -8.62 -1.20
CA LYS A 114 -7.93 -9.61 -2.23
C LYS A 114 -6.42 -9.65 -2.50
N LEU A 115 -5.67 -10.20 -1.55
CA LEU A 115 -4.21 -10.35 -1.67
C LEU A 115 -3.83 -11.42 -2.70
N THR A 116 -2.71 -11.19 -3.40
CA THR A 116 -2.04 -12.29 -4.11
C THR A 116 -1.38 -13.25 -3.12
N SER A 117 -1.00 -14.45 -3.59
CA SER A 117 -0.25 -15.41 -2.76
C SER A 117 1.03 -14.79 -2.17
N ASP A 118 1.77 -14.03 -2.98
CA ASP A 118 3.02 -13.40 -2.56
C ASP A 118 2.78 -12.29 -1.52
N GLU A 119 1.71 -11.50 -1.69
CA GLU A 119 1.33 -10.45 -0.74
C GLU A 119 0.89 -11.05 0.60
N ALA A 120 0.07 -12.11 0.58
CA ALA A 120 -0.34 -12.80 1.78
C ALA A 120 0.85 -13.45 2.50
N GLN A 121 1.77 -14.06 1.75
CA GLN A 121 2.98 -14.64 2.31
C GLN A 121 3.89 -13.58 2.92
N PHE A 122 4.07 -12.42 2.25
CA PHE A 122 4.82 -11.30 2.80
C PHE A 122 4.19 -10.77 4.09
N ALA A 123 2.88 -10.54 4.09
CA ALA A 123 2.12 -10.06 5.24
C ALA A 123 2.21 -11.02 6.45
N SER A 124 2.20 -12.32 6.21
CA SER A 124 2.36 -13.35 7.26
C SER A 124 3.67 -13.27 8.05
N GLN A 125 4.70 -12.59 7.53
CA GLN A 125 5.98 -12.47 8.20
C GLN A 125 6.02 -11.33 9.23
N PHE A 126 5.03 -10.42 9.21
CA PHE A 126 4.97 -9.28 10.12
C PHE A 126 4.62 -9.74 11.53
N ASN A 127 5.54 -9.50 12.46
CA ASN A 127 5.38 -9.87 13.88
C ASN A 127 5.88 -8.79 14.85
N GLY A 128 6.17 -7.59 14.35
CA GLY A 128 6.69 -6.48 15.15
C GLY A 128 8.12 -6.66 15.67
N VAL A 129 8.86 -7.68 15.19
CA VAL A 129 10.25 -7.93 15.61
C VAL A 129 11.18 -8.12 14.42
N ARG A 130 10.71 -8.78 13.35
CA ARG A 130 11.54 -9.06 12.17
C ARG A 130 11.74 -7.81 11.33
N SER A 131 12.99 -7.55 10.96
CA SER A 131 13.28 -6.47 10.01
C SER A 131 12.90 -6.84 8.58
N VAL A 132 12.72 -5.84 7.71
CA VAL A 132 12.50 -6.05 6.26
C VAL A 132 13.57 -6.95 5.68
N GLN A 133 14.84 -6.74 6.03
CA GLN A 133 15.95 -7.58 5.55
C GLN A 133 15.85 -9.04 6.01
N GLN A 134 15.31 -9.31 7.21
CA GLN A 134 15.09 -10.68 7.68
C GLN A 134 13.92 -11.33 6.93
N ILE A 135 12.86 -10.56 6.67
CA ILE A 135 11.70 -11.02 5.90
C ILE A 135 12.12 -11.38 4.47
N THR A 136 12.90 -10.52 3.80
CA THR A 136 13.36 -10.78 2.44
C THR A 136 14.22 -12.03 2.35
N LYS A 137 15.11 -12.26 3.33
CA LYS A 137 15.91 -13.49 3.44
C LYS A 137 15.05 -14.74 3.61
N ASN A 138 14.05 -14.68 4.49
CA ASN A 138 13.16 -15.81 4.75
C ASN A 138 12.33 -16.18 3.51
N LEU A 139 11.84 -15.18 2.79
CA LEU A 139 10.99 -15.37 1.62
C LEU A 139 11.76 -15.49 0.29
N ARG A 140 13.09 -15.35 0.33
CA ARG A 140 13.95 -15.30 -0.86
C ARG A 140 13.50 -14.23 -1.88
N LEU A 141 13.04 -13.10 -1.36
CA LEU A 141 12.60 -11.94 -2.16
C LEU A 141 13.75 -10.95 -2.31
N ASP A 142 13.82 -10.27 -3.45
CA ASP A 142 14.72 -9.14 -3.59
C ASP A 142 14.20 -7.92 -2.82
N LEU A 143 15.11 -7.03 -2.44
CA LEU A 143 14.78 -5.87 -1.61
C LEU A 143 13.85 -4.88 -2.32
N LYS A 144 13.96 -4.75 -3.65
CA LYS A 144 13.14 -3.83 -4.44
C LYS A 144 11.68 -4.29 -4.42
N SER A 145 11.44 -5.57 -4.66
CA SER A 145 10.09 -6.18 -4.60
C SER A 145 9.51 -6.11 -3.18
N ALA A 146 10.33 -6.34 -2.16
CA ALA A 146 9.90 -6.21 -0.77
C ALA A 146 9.54 -4.76 -0.40
N HIS A 147 10.29 -3.76 -0.85
CA HIS A 147 9.94 -2.36 -0.65
C HIS A 147 8.63 -1.99 -1.34
N LEU A 148 8.41 -2.47 -2.57
CA LEU A 148 7.14 -2.26 -3.27
C LEU A 148 5.97 -2.87 -2.51
N MET A 149 6.08 -4.12 -2.06
CA MET A 149 5.03 -4.76 -1.26
C MET A 149 4.80 -4.03 0.07
N LEU A 150 5.87 -3.67 0.77
CA LEU A 150 5.77 -2.94 2.02
C LEU A 150 5.13 -1.56 1.84
N PHE A 151 5.49 -0.85 0.77
CA PHE A 151 4.87 0.42 0.41
C PHE A 151 3.36 0.31 0.26
N ARG A 152 2.86 -0.75 -0.39
CA ARG A 152 1.40 -0.99 -0.53
C ARG A 152 0.72 -1.10 0.83
N PHE A 153 1.31 -1.90 1.74
CA PHE A 153 0.75 -2.08 3.07
C PHE A 153 0.81 -0.81 3.93
N VAL A 154 1.88 -0.01 3.79
CA VAL A 154 2.00 1.27 4.50
C VAL A 154 1.03 2.31 3.96
N ALA A 155 0.88 2.42 2.63
CA ALA A 155 -0.04 3.37 1.99
C ALA A 155 -1.51 3.06 2.31
N LEU A 156 -1.84 1.79 2.56
CA LEU A 156 -3.16 1.36 3.04
C LEU A 156 -3.29 1.39 4.57
N GLU A 157 -2.29 1.93 5.28
CA GLU A 157 -2.26 2.02 6.75
C GLU A 157 -2.40 0.66 7.45
N ILE A 158 -2.03 -0.42 6.76
CA ILE A 158 -2.08 -1.79 7.29
C ILE A 158 -0.91 -2.01 8.25
N VAL A 159 0.24 -1.43 7.92
CA VAL A 159 1.50 -1.61 8.63
C VAL A 159 2.15 -0.27 8.89
N GLU A 160 2.75 -0.15 10.06
CA GLU A 160 3.71 0.91 10.39
C GLU A 160 5.13 0.33 10.44
N CYS A 161 6.10 1.09 9.93
CA CYS A 161 7.51 0.70 9.94
C CYS A 161 8.26 1.40 11.06
N TRP A 162 8.69 0.61 12.05
CA TRP A 162 9.46 1.10 13.19
C TRP A 162 10.96 1.06 12.90
N PRO A 163 11.76 2.02 13.40
CA PRO A 163 13.20 1.95 13.28
C PRO A 163 13.75 0.78 14.11
N ALA A 164 14.91 0.25 13.74
CA ALA A 164 15.56 -0.84 14.47
C ALA A 164 15.86 -0.48 15.95
N SER A 165 15.99 0.81 16.27
CA SER A 165 16.15 1.30 17.64
C SER A 165 14.91 1.12 18.52
N ALA A 166 13.73 0.96 17.92
CA ALA A 166 12.47 0.71 18.63
C ALA A 166 12.31 -0.76 19.04
N ALA A 167 13.06 -1.68 18.43
CA ALA A 167 13.16 -3.05 18.95
C ALA A 167 13.85 -2.98 20.31
N THR A 168 13.06 -3.10 21.37
CA THR A 168 13.51 -3.10 22.76
C THR A 168 14.79 -3.91 22.89
N LYS A 169 15.89 -3.25 23.28
CA LYS A 169 17.04 -3.97 23.85
C LYS A 169 16.45 -4.92 24.90
N PRO A 170 16.80 -6.21 24.91
CA PRO A 170 16.42 -7.05 26.02
C PRO A 170 16.84 -6.31 27.29
N GLU A 171 15.90 -6.11 28.22
CA GLU A 171 16.21 -5.55 29.53
C GLU A 171 17.53 -6.14 29.97
N ARG A 172 18.50 -5.28 30.30
CA ARG A 172 19.82 -5.71 30.79
C ARG A 172 19.56 -6.66 31.95
N LYS A 173 19.58 -7.96 31.66
CA LYS A 173 19.59 -8.98 32.68
C LYS A 173 20.75 -8.60 33.58
N SER A 174 20.42 -8.32 34.84
CA SER A 174 21.30 -8.54 35.96
C SER A 174 22.27 -7.43 36.38
N VAL A 175 21.73 -6.28 36.80
CA VAL A 175 22.32 -5.60 37.98
C VAL A 175 21.97 -6.38 39.26
N PHE A 176 20.84 -7.11 39.27
CA PHE A 176 20.38 -7.89 40.42
C PHE A 176 21.11 -9.23 40.68
N GLN A 177 21.71 -9.93 39.70
CA GLN A 177 22.54 -11.12 40.06
C GLN A 177 23.94 -10.73 40.55
N ARG A 178 24.39 -9.48 40.36
CA ARG A 178 25.65 -9.00 40.94
C ARG A 178 25.51 -8.73 42.44
N PHE A 179 24.33 -8.29 42.90
CA PHE A 179 24.03 -8.14 44.34
C PHE A 179 23.77 -9.47 45.07
N LYS A 180 23.18 -10.47 44.43
CA LYS A 180 23.00 -11.81 45.05
C LYS A 180 24.33 -12.53 45.35
N ARG A 181 25.43 -12.23 44.63
CA ARG A 181 26.75 -12.81 44.93
C ARG A 181 27.50 -12.12 46.06
N LEU A 182 27.14 -10.88 46.41
CA LEU A 182 27.77 -10.13 47.51
C LEU A 182 27.15 -10.49 48.87
N ILE A 183 25.85 -10.80 48.92
CA ILE A 183 25.18 -11.19 50.16
C ILE A 183 25.55 -12.64 50.57
N ALA A 184 25.82 -13.52 49.61
CA ALA A 184 26.21 -14.92 49.88
C ALA A 184 27.66 -15.10 50.36
N ARG A 185 28.47 -14.04 50.45
CA ARG A 185 29.87 -14.07 50.95
C ARG A 185 30.08 -13.31 52.27
N GLY A 186 29.01 -12.82 52.89
CA GLY A 186 29.06 -12.05 54.15
C GLY A 186 28.31 -12.65 55.34
N GLY A 187 27.79 -13.89 55.21
CA GLY A 187 27.12 -14.60 56.29
C GLY A 187 27.93 -15.83 56.71
N ARG A 188 28.44 -15.76 57.94
CA ARG A 188 29.14 -16.79 58.76
C ARG A 188 28.98 -18.24 58.32
#